data_AF-A0A5J4R7B5-F1
#
_entry.id   AF-A0A5J4R7B5-F1
#
_cell.length_a   1.000
_cell.length_b   1.000
_cell.length_c   1.000
_cell.angle_alpha   90.00
_cell.angle_beta   90.00
_cell.angle_gamma   90.00
#
_symmetry.space_group_name_H-M   'P 1'
#
loop_
_entity.id
_entity.type
_entity.pdbx_description
1 polymer ?
#
loop_
_entity_poly.entity_id
_entity_poly.type
_entity_poly.pdbx_seq_one_letter_code
_entity_poly.pdbx_strand_id
1 'polypeptide(L)'
;MPEGKTGSILRFHGDGAYDKFGFREVLGSGIEQIIPPQKNAVIQKAKEKKPFPDYLIQRNRAVEYINKHGSKAWKKQNGYHRRSLNDVLMFRYKRIFG
;
A
#
# COMPACT_ATOMS: atom_id res chain seq x y z
N MET A 1 -13.27 -0.73 -14.60
CA MET A 1 -13.27 0.15 -13.41
C MET A 1 -14.12 -0.54 -12.34
N PRO A 2 -13.70 -0.68 -11.08
CA PRO A 2 -14.57 -1.23 -10.03
C PRO A 2 -15.54 -0.14 -9.56
N GLU A 3 -16.34 0.43 -10.47
CA GLU A 3 -17.33 1.43 -10.11
C GLU A 3 -18.46 0.73 -9.35
N GLY A 4 -18.65 1.13 -8.10
CA GLY A 4 -19.72 0.64 -7.22
C GLY A 4 -19.30 -0.29 -6.08
N LYS A 5 -18.04 -0.80 -6.02
CA LYS A 5 -17.59 -1.69 -4.91
C LYS A 5 -16.55 -1.07 -3.96
N THR A 6 -15.94 0.06 -4.33
CA THR A 6 -14.90 0.74 -3.54
C THR A 6 -15.43 1.84 -2.62
N GLY A 7 -16.71 2.23 -2.72
CA GLY A 7 -17.29 3.33 -1.94
C GLY A 7 -17.26 3.14 -0.42
N SER A 8 -16.98 1.92 0.07
CA SER A 8 -16.89 1.59 1.50
C SER A 8 -15.52 1.05 1.92
N ILE A 9 -14.47 1.18 1.10
CA ILE A 9 -13.14 0.63 1.43
C ILE A 9 -12.27 1.74 2.04
N LEU A 10 -12.05 1.66 3.35
CA LEU A 10 -11.23 2.65 4.07
C LEU A 10 -9.73 2.46 3.81
N ARG A 11 -9.25 1.21 3.79
CA ARG A 11 -7.83 0.87 3.69
C ARG A 11 -7.61 -0.35 2.81
N PHE A 12 -6.53 -0.32 2.04
CA PHE A 12 -6.05 -1.45 1.27
C PHE A 12 -4.67 -1.87 1.79
N HIS A 13 -4.55 -3.14 2.20
CA HIS A 13 -3.27 -3.75 2.57
C HIS A 13 -2.80 -4.63 1.43
N GLY A 14 -1.67 -4.26 0.81
CA GLY A 14 -1.06 -5.01 -0.29
C GLY A 14 0.41 -5.27 -0.03
N ASP A 15 0.98 -6.20 -0.80
CA ASP A 15 2.42 -6.43 -0.79
C ASP A 15 3.15 -5.60 -1.83
N GLY A 16 4.48 -5.69 -1.86
CA GLY A 16 5.30 -4.88 -2.76
C GLY A 16 5.02 -5.12 -4.25
N ALA A 17 4.38 -6.23 -4.64
CA ALA A 17 3.99 -6.48 -6.02
C ALA A 17 2.88 -5.53 -6.49
N TYR A 18 2.12 -4.95 -5.56
CA TYR A 18 1.08 -3.95 -5.80
C TYR A 18 1.59 -2.50 -5.83
N ASP A 19 2.90 -2.25 -5.65
CA ASP A 19 3.50 -0.91 -5.82
C ASP A 19 3.64 -0.53 -7.32
N LYS A 20 2.56 -0.70 -8.09
CA LYS A 20 2.46 -0.34 -9.51
C LYS A 20 1.62 0.92 -9.64
N PHE A 21 2.07 1.88 -10.46
CA PHE A 21 1.38 3.16 -10.62
C PHE A 21 -0.07 3.02 -11.06
N GLY A 22 -0.35 2.20 -12.09
CA GLY A 22 -1.72 2.00 -12.57
C GLY A 22 -2.63 1.33 -11.52
N PHE A 23 -2.10 0.46 -10.67
CA PHE A 23 -2.91 -0.13 -9.59
C PHE A 23 -3.24 0.89 -8.49
N ARG A 24 -2.24 1.70 -8.09
CA ARG A 24 -2.43 2.78 -7.12
C ARG A 24 -3.39 3.86 -7.61
N GLU A 25 -3.38 4.13 -8.92
CA GLU A 25 -4.34 5.02 -9.58
C GLU A 25 -5.77 4.46 -9.49
N VAL A 26 -5.95 3.17 -9.79
CA VAL A 26 -7.28 2.51 -9.70
C VAL A 26 -7.82 2.48 -8.27
N LEU A 27 -6.96 2.32 -7.25
CA LEU A 27 -7.38 2.45 -5.85
C LEU A 27 -7.86 3.86 -5.51
N GLY A 28 -7.34 4.87 -6.21
CA GLY A 28 -7.66 6.27 -5.95
C GLY A 28 -7.14 6.78 -4.60
N SER A 29 -7.44 8.04 -4.31
CA SER A 29 -7.01 8.71 -3.08
C SER A 29 -7.95 8.53 -1.90
N GLY A 30 -9.19 8.10 -2.14
CA GLY A 30 -10.18 7.83 -1.10
C GLY A 30 -9.88 6.58 -0.26
N ILE A 31 -8.91 5.77 -0.68
CA ILE A 31 -8.47 4.56 0.03
C ILE A 31 -7.06 4.79 0.57
N GLU A 32 -6.83 4.49 1.84
CA GLU A 32 -5.49 4.47 2.42
C GLU A 32 -4.70 3.27 1.88
N GLN A 33 -3.61 3.54 1.14
CA GLN A 33 -2.87 2.51 0.42
C GLN A 33 -1.65 2.02 1.23
N ILE A 34 -1.86 1.02 2.10
CA ILE A 34 -0.81 0.40 2.91
C ILE A 34 -0.11 -0.68 2.07
N ILE A 35 0.74 -0.21 1.16
CA ILE A 35 1.51 -1.02 0.22
C ILE A 35 2.99 -0.64 0.37
N PRO A 36 3.88 -1.57 0.75
CA PRO A 36 5.29 -1.27 0.90
C PRO A 36 5.88 -0.89 -0.47
N PRO A 37 6.54 0.28 -0.59
CA PRO A 37 7.24 0.65 -1.80
C PRO A 37 8.30 -0.37 -2.19
N GLN A 38 8.60 -0.48 -3.49
CA GLN A 38 9.72 -1.28 -3.96
C GLN A 38 11.04 -0.83 -3.33
N LYS A 39 12.02 -1.75 -3.21
CA LYS A 39 13.31 -1.48 -2.55
C LYS A 39 14.04 -0.25 -3.10
N ASN A 40 13.91 0.00 -4.40
CA ASN A 40 14.56 1.12 -5.10
C ASN A 40 13.55 2.22 -5.45
N ALA A 41 12.44 2.32 -4.71
CA ALA A 41 11.43 3.33 -4.92
C ALA A 41 12.00 4.73 -4.68
N VAL A 42 11.86 5.59 -5.68
CA VAL A 42 12.20 7.01 -5.58
C VAL A 42 10.96 7.88 -5.42
N ILE A 43 11.15 9.05 -4.81
CA ILE A 43 10.14 10.10 -4.69
C ILE A 43 9.82 10.63 -6.08
N GLN A 44 8.56 10.61 -6.46
CA GLN A 44 8.08 11.18 -7.71
C GLN A 44 7.83 12.68 -7.56
N LYS A 45 8.20 13.47 -8.56
CA LYS A 45 7.95 14.93 -8.58
C LYS A 45 6.85 15.27 -9.57
N ALA A 46 6.14 16.38 -9.32
CA ALA A 46 5.20 16.91 -10.28
C ALA A 46 5.90 17.29 -11.59
N LYS A 47 5.27 16.94 -12.72
CA LYS A 47 5.64 17.53 -14.01
C LYS A 47 4.83 18.81 -14.19
N GLU A 48 5.46 19.86 -14.69
CA GLU A 48 5.05 21.28 -14.69
C GLU A 48 3.62 21.58 -15.18
N LYS A 49 2.92 20.65 -15.83
CA LYS A 49 1.64 20.90 -16.48
C LYS A 49 0.44 20.14 -15.89
N LYS A 50 0.62 19.31 -14.85
CA LYS A 50 -0.50 18.58 -14.22
C LYS A 50 -0.41 18.59 -12.70
N PRO A 51 -1.56 18.70 -11.99
CA PRO A 51 -1.59 18.52 -10.54
C PRO A 51 -1.02 17.14 -10.18
N PHE A 52 -0.21 17.10 -9.13
CA PHE A 52 0.44 15.86 -8.71
C PHE A 52 -0.61 14.91 -8.15
N PRO A 53 -0.76 13.69 -8.69
CA PRO A 53 -1.81 12.78 -8.25
C PRO A 53 -1.71 12.41 -6.77
N ASP A 54 -2.83 12.49 -6.06
CA ASP A 54 -2.90 12.20 -4.62
C ASP A 54 -2.41 10.79 -4.24
N TYR A 55 -2.63 9.78 -5.09
CA TYR A 55 -2.13 8.42 -4.85
C TYR A 55 -0.58 8.38 -4.86
N LEU A 56 0.07 9.27 -5.63
CA LEU A 56 1.53 9.42 -5.60
C LEU A 56 1.99 10.16 -4.34
N ILE A 57 1.18 11.06 -3.79
CA ILE A 57 1.49 11.71 -2.50
C ILE A 57 1.54 10.66 -1.39
N GLN A 58 0.54 9.76 -1.32
CA GLN A 58 0.53 8.66 -0.33
C GLN A 58 1.78 7.77 -0.48
N ARG A 59 2.13 7.41 -1.72
CA ARG A 59 3.32 6.61 -2.01
C ARG A 59 4.62 7.34 -1.62
N ASN A 60 4.75 8.62 -1.97
CA ASN A 60 5.94 9.41 -1.66
C ASN A 60 6.14 9.56 -0.14
N ARG A 61 5.07 9.80 0.62
CA ARG A 61 5.12 9.83 2.09
C ARG A 61 5.67 8.52 2.67
N ALA A 62 5.26 7.38 2.11
CA ALA A 62 5.79 6.09 2.51
C ALA A 62 7.29 5.95 2.17
N VAL A 63 7.71 6.38 0.98
CA VAL A 63 9.12 6.37 0.56
C VAL A 63 9.97 7.27 1.47
N GLU A 64 9.54 8.50 1.73
CA GLU A 64 10.21 9.45 2.62
C GLU A 64 10.37 8.89 4.04
N TYR A 65 9.29 8.34 4.59
CA TYR A 65 9.34 7.72 5.91
C TYR A 65 10.33 6.55 5.95
N ILE A 66 10.30 5.68 4.92
CA ILE A 66 11.21 4.54 4.84
C ILE A 66 12.67 4.98 4.71
N ASN A 67 12.95 6.05 3.96
CA ASN A 67 14.31 6.59 3.85
C ASN A 67 14.82 7.14 5.18
N LYS A 68 13.93 7.74 6.00
CA LYS A 68 14.29 8.34 7.29
C LYS A 68 14.35 7.34 8.45
N HIS A 69 13.42 6.38 8.48
CA HIS A 69 13.19 5.51 9.65
C HIS A 69 13.37 4.02 9.35
N GLY A 70 13.53 3.64 8.07
CA GLY A 70 13.66 2.27 7.62
C GLY A 70 12.33 1.54 7.39
N SER A 71 12.36 0.52 6.52
CA SER A 71 11.18 -0.26 6.12
C SER A 71 10.52 -1.00 7.29
N LYS A 72 11.30 -1.47 8.27
CA LYS A 72 10.76 -2.16 9.46
C LYS A 72 9.90 -1.24 10.31
N ALA A 73 10.34 -0.01 10.56
CA ALA A 73 9.58 0.99 11.31
C ALA A 73 8.28 1.34 10.59
N TRP A 74 8.35 1.56 9.28
CA TRP A 74 7.16 1.85 8.46
C TRP A 74 6.12 0.72 8.55
N LYS A 75 6.54 -0.54 8.43
CA LYS A 75 5.66 -1.71 8.54
C LYS A 75 4.97 -1.78 9.92
N LYS A 76 5.69 -1.46 11.00
CA LYS A 76 5.13 -1.44 12.36
C LYS A 76 4.10 -0.32 12.51
N GLN A 77 4.43 0.89 12.08
CA GLN A 77 3.55 2.06 12.17
C GLN A 77 2.24 1.86 11.39
N ASN A 78 2.31 1.28 10.20
CA ASN A 78 1.17 1.09 9.32
C ASN A 78 0.40 -0.22 9.58
N GLY A 79 0.66 -0.90 10.71
CA GLY A 79 -0.04 -2.13 11.06
C GLY A 79 0.12 -3.26 10.03
N TYR A 80 1.21 -3.26 9.25
CA TYR A 80 1.48 -4.25 8.20
C TYR A 80 1.55 -5.68 8.76
N HIS A 81 1.79 -5.83 10.06
CA HIS A 81 1.71 -7.11 10.78
C HIS A 81 0.35 -7.81 10.67
N ARG A 82 -0.73 -7.06 10.40
CA ARG A 82 -2.06 -7.63 10.19
C ARG A 82 -2.10 -8.66 9.03
N ARG A 83 -1.25 -8.49 8.01
CA ARG A 83 -1.10 -9.46 6.92
C ARG A 83 -0.53 -10.78 7.43
N SER A 84 0.56 -10.74 8.20
CA SER A 84 1.17 -11.96 8.74
C SER A 84 0.23 -12.73 9.67
N LEU A 85 -0.66 -12.05 10.40
CA LEU A 85 -1.68 -12.72 11.22
C LEU A 85 -2.68 -13.48 10.34
N ASN A 86 -3.16 -12.86 9.27
CA ASN A 86 -4.07 -13.51 8.33
C ASN A 86 -3.41 -14.72 7.64
N ASP A 87 -2.16 -14.59 7.21
CA ASP A 87 -1.42 -15.69 6.56
C ASP A 87 -1.24 -16.88 7.52
N VAL A 88 -0.89 -16.61 8.78
CA VAL A 88 -0.75 -17.65 9.82
C VAL A 88 -2.10 -18.30 10.13
N LEU A 89 -3.18 -17.51 10.23
CA LEU A 89 -4.53 -18.03 10.44
C LEU A 89 -4.93 -18.98 9.31
N MET A 90 -4.74 -18.55 8.06
CA MET A 90 -5.06 -19.36 6.88
C MET A 90 -4.20 -20.63 6.80
N PHE A 91 -2.92 -20.55 7.13
CA PHE A 91 -2.05 -21.72 7.22
C PHE A 91 -2.56 -22.72 8.28
N ARG A 92 -2.90 -22.25 9.48
CA ARG A 92 -3.45 -23.09 10.55
C ARG A 92 -4.76 -23.72 10.14
N TYR A 93 -5.68 -22.94 9.57
CA TYR A 93 -6.97 -23.42 9.08
C TYR A 93 -6.80 -24.57 8.08
N LYS A 94 -5.96 -24.37 7.06
CA LYS A 94 -5.65 -25.39 6.05
C LYS A 94 -4.97 -26.63 6.62
N ARG A 95 -4.22 -26.50 7.73
CA ARG A 95 -3.55 -27.64 8.36
C ARG A 95 -4.47 -28.44 9.28
N ILE A 96 -5.44 -27.79 9.91
CA ILE A 96 -6.38 -28.42 10.86
C ILE A 96 -7.57 -29.06 10.12
N PHE A 97 -8.11 -28.36 9.13
CA PHE A 97 -9.33 -28.74 8.42
C PHE A 97 -9.10 -29.14 6.96
N GLY A 98 -7.83 -29.21 6.53
CA GLY A 98 -7.45 -29.65 5.19
C GLY A 98 -7.16 -31.14 5.14
#